data_AF-A0A179V791-F1
#
_entry.id   AF-A0A179V791-F1
#
_cell.length_a   1.000
_cell.length_b   1.000
_cell.length_c   1.000
_cell.angle_alpha   90.00
_cell.angle_beta   90.00
_cell.angle_gamma   90.00
#
_symmetry.space_group_name_H-M   'P 1'
#
loop_
_entity.id
_entity.type
_entity.pdbx_description
1 polymer ?
#
loop_
_entity_poly.entity_id
_entity_poly.type
_entity_poly.pdbx_seq_one_letter_code
_entity_poly.pdbx_strand_id
1 'polypeptide(L)'
;MSAPPQRPSRPPSPAVDTSTPIGRAVAGFYLAFEAVDDSDRLREAANWLGSRQSPEADSREKYLALAQAITTVEKIRRHAGRTLRDIAATASGTAARLTDELTGLPSDINDAINTAVRHESAVVSDRAVQLINDQTRVVLDLDDVTAAMAVDHWLVSHRLND
;
A
#
# COMPACT_ATOMS: atom_id res chain seq x y z
N MET A 1 -25.39 -3.50 33.46
CA MET A 1 -24.21 -4.00 32.72
C MET A 1 -23.78 -2.89 31.78
N SER A 2 -22.56 -2.36 31.95
CA SER A 2 -22.04 -1.33 31.04
C SER A 2 -21.76 -1.95 29.68
N ALA A 3 -22.12 -1.25 28.60
CA ALA A 3 -21.81 -1.68 27.25
C ALA A 3 -20.28 -1.76 27.07
N PRO A 4 -19.78 -2.71 26.26
CA PRO A 4 -18.35 -2.76 25.95
C PRO A 4 -17.91 -1.44 25.30
N PRO A 5 -16.69 -0.96 25.59
CA PRO A 5 -16.15 0.25 24.97
C PRO A 5 -16.19 0.10 23.44
N GLN A 6 -16.82 1.05 22.76
CA GLN A 6 -16.95 1.02 21.30
C GLN A 6 -15.62 1.40 20.66
N ARG A 7 -14.98 0.45 19.97
CA ARG A 7 -13.85 0.72 19.07
C ARG A 7 -14.31 1.69 17.96
N PRO A 8 -13.42 2.59 17.50
CA PRO A 8 -13.69 3.41 16.33
C PRO A 8 -14.05 2.56 15.11
N SER A 9 -14.92 3.09 14.25
CA SER A 9 -15.26 2.48 12.97
C SER A 9 -14.01 2.24 12.12
N ARG A 10 -13.96 1.11 11.42
CA ARG A 10 -12.85 0.79 10.51
C ARG A 10 -12.79 1.83 9.39
N PRO A 11 -11.61 2.35 9.02
CA PRO A 11 -11.48 3.15 7.81
C PRO A 11 -11.84 2.30 6.57
N PRO A 12 -12.56 2.85 5.59
CA PRO A 12 -12.88 2.11 4.37
C PRO A 12 -11.60 1.82 3.58
N SER A 13 -11.51 0.59 3.06
CA SER A 13 -10.45 0.22 2.14
C SER A 13 -10.57 1.03 0.83
N PRO A 14 -9.50 1.66 0.36
CA PRO A 14 -9.54 2.52 -0.81
C PRO A 14 -9.81 1.70 -2.07
N ALA A 15 -10.54 2.28 -3.02
CA ALA A 15 -10.59 1.74 -4.36
C ALA A 15 -9.20 1.84 -5.00
N VAL A 16 -8.56 0.69 -5.24
CA VAL A 16 -7.24 0.58 -5.84
C VAL A 16 -7.28 -0.28 -7.09
N ASP A 17 -6.50 0.12 -8.09
CA ASP A 17 -6.37 -0.63 -9.33
C ASP A 17 -5.32 -1.75 -9.17
N THR A 18 -5.80 -2.96 -8.90
CA THR A 18 -4.97 -4.16 -8.70
C THR A 18 -4.33 -4.67 -10.00
N SER A 19 -4.61 -4.07 -11.16
CA SER A 19 -3.81 -4.33 -12.37
C SER A 19 -2.39 -3.75 -12.26
N THR A 20 -2.21 -2.72 -11.42
CA THR A 20 -0.90 -2.09 -11.20
C THR A 20 -0.14 -2.71 -10.02
N PRO A 21 1.21 -2.78 -10.06
CA PRO A 21 2.02 -3.25 -8.94
C PRO A 21 1.75 -2.47 -7.64
N ILE A 22 1.65 -1.14 -7.73
CA ILE A 22 1.35 -0.28 -6.59
C ILE A 22 -0.04 -0.61 -6.03
N GLY A 23 -1.05 -0.77 -6.87
CA GLY A 23 -2.40 -1.08 -6.43
C GLY A 23 -2.51 -2.43 -5.74
N ARG A 24 -1.77 -3.45 -6.20
CA ARG A 24 -1.67 -4.76 -5.51
C ARG A 24 -1.00 -4.63 -4.15
N ALA A 25 0.10 -3.89 -4.04
CA ALA A 25 0.78 -3.65 -2.77
C ALA A 25 -0.15 -2.93 -1.76
N VAL A 26 -0.87 -1.89 -2.21
CA VAL A 26 -1.83 -1.18 -1.35
C VAL A 26 -2.98 -2.10 -0.93
N ALA A 27 -3.57 -2.87 -1.86
CA ALA A 27 -4.59 -3.85 -1.51
C ALA A 27 -4.10 -4.85 -0.45
N GLY A 28 -2.87 -5.34 -0.61
CA GLY A 28 -2.24 -6.29 0.32
C GLY A 28 -2.04 -5.70 1.71
N PHE A 29 -1.62 -4.45 1.78
CA PHE A 29 -1.53 -3.69 3.03
C PHE A 29 -2.90 -3.58 3.74
N TYR A 30 -3.95 -3.21 3.02
CA TYR A 30 -5.29 -3.07 3.62
C TYR A 30 -5.86 -4.41 4.08
N LEU A 31 -5.60 -5.50 3.37
CA LEU A 31 -5.96 -6.84 3.83
C LEU A 31 -5.20 -7.21 5.11
N ALA A 32 -3.91 -6.90 5.20
CA ALA A 32 -3.11 -7.15 6.42
C ALA A 32 -3.66 -6.37 7.61
N PHE A 33 -3.99 -5.09 7.38
CA PHE A 33 -4.64 -4.25 8.38
C PHE A 33 -5.97 -4.86 8.86
N GLU A 34 -6.81 -5.31 7.94
CA GLU A 34 -8.11 -5.91 8.26
C GLU A 34 -7.94 -7.19 9.09
N ALA A 35 -7.03 -8.08 8.69
CA ALA A 35 -6.78 -9.32 9.41
C ALA A 35 -6.27 -9.09 10.84
N VAL A 36 -5.36 -8.14 11.03
CA VAL A 36 -4.81 -7.78 12.35
C VAL A 36 -5.89 -7.12 13.23
N ASP A 37 -6.69 -6.22 12.67
CA ASP A 37 -7.81 -5.60 13.40
C ASP A 37 -8.91 -6.63 13.74
N ASP A 38 -9.21 -7.59 12.86
CA ASP A 38 -10.17 -8.67 13.12
C ASP A 38 -9.69 -9.63 14.20
N SER A 39 -8.42 -10.04 14.16
CA SER A 39 -7.80 -10.85 15.22
C SER A 39 -7.92 -10.17 16.59
N ASP A 40 -7.61 -8.87 16.65
CA ASP A 40 -7.74 -8.10 17.87
C ASP A 40 -9.18 -7.98 18.37
N ARG A 41 -10.15 -7.75 17.48
CA ARG A 41 -11.57 -7.68 17.86
C ARG A 41 -12.07 -9.00 18.45
N LEU A 42 -11.66 -10.12 17.86
CA LEU A 42 -12.00 -11.45 18.36
C LEU A 42 -11.37 -11.70 19.75
N ARG A 43 -10.10 -11.33 19.92
CA ARG A 43 -9.40 -11.44 21.21
C ARG A 43 -10.05 -10.60 22.30
N GLU A 44 -10.43 -9.36 21.99
CA GLU A 44 -11.14 -8.49 22.94
C GLU A 44 -12.52 -9.03 23.32
N ALA A 45 -13.30 -9.52 22.35
CA ALA A 45 -14.61 -10.12 22.61
C ALA A 45 -14.49 -11.36 23.53
N ALA A 46 -13.48 -12.20 23.31
CA ALA A 46 -13.20 -13.37 24.15
C ALA A 46 -12.76 -12.96 25.57
N ASN A 47 -11.88 -11.98 25.70
CA ASN A 47 -11.39 -11.49 27.00
C ASN A 47 -12.49 -10.79 27.81
N TRP A 48 -13.42 -10.09 27.15
CA TRP A 48 -14.56 -9.45 27.80
C TRP A 48 -15.50 -10.47 28.46
N LEU A 49 -15.71 -11.63 27.83
CA LEU A 49 -16.46 -12.74 28.43
C LEU A 49 -15.70 -13.45 29.57
N GLY A 50 -14.37 -13.31 29.61
CA GLY A 50 -13.47 -14.03 30.53
C GLY A 50 -12.96 -13.25 31.75
N SER A 51 -13.31 -11.97 31.94
CA SER A 51 -12.87 -11.15 33.09
C SER A 51 -11.35 -11.11 33.32
N ARG A 52 -10.55 -11.00 32.24
CA ARG A 52 -9.12 -10.67 32.36
C ARG A 52 -8.87 -9.32 31.68
N GLN A 53 -8.52 -8.32 32.49
CA GLN A 53 -8.10 -7.00 32.01
C GLN A 53 -6.97 -7.21 31.00
N SER A 54 -7.27 -6.95 29.72
CA SER A 54 -6.22 -6.75 28.72
C SER A 54 -5.52 -5.44 29.06
N PRO A 55 -4.19 -5.36 29.06
CA PRO A 55 -3.50 -4.09 29.28
C PRO A 55 -3.91 -3.10 28.19
N GLU A 56 -4.71 -2.09 28.56
CA GLU A 56 -5.22 -1.05 27.65
C GLU A 56 -4.10 -0.22 26.97
N ALA A 57 -2.89 -0.27 27.51
CA ALA A 57 -1.72 0.40 26.94
C ALA A 57 -1.26 -0.25 25.62
N ASP A 58 -1.18 -1.58 25.59
CA ASP A 58 -0.71 -2.34 24.41
C ASP A 58 -1.68 -2.18 23.22
N SER A 59 -3.00 -2.09 23.50
CA SER A 59 -4.00 -1.89 22.45
C SER A 59 -3.93 -0.48 21.86
N ARG A 60 -3.72 0.56 22.69
CA ARG A 60 -3.60 1.94 22.22
C ARG A 60 -2.36 2.15 21.35
N GLU A 61 -1.22 1.58 21.74
CA GLU A 61 0.01 1.66 20.96
C GLU A 61 -0.12 0.96 19.61
N LYS A 62 -0.69 -0.25 19.60
CA LYS A 62 -1.00 -0.99 18.37
C LYS A 62 -1.93 -0.19 17.44
N TYR A 63 -2.95 0.46 18.00
CA TYR A 63 -3.85 1.31 17.22
C TYR A 63 -3.20 2.54 16.60
N LEU A 64 -2.31 3.18 17.36
CA LEU A 64 -1.55 4.31 16.85
C LEU A 64 -0.62 3.86 15.72
N ALA A 65 0.04 2.71 15.86
CA ALA A 65 0.88 2.12 14.82
C ALA A 65 0.08 1.83 13.55
N LEU A 66 -1.10 1.22 13.67
CA LEU A 66 -2.03 0.96 12.56
C LEU A 66 -2.45 2.26 11.83
N ALA A 67 -2.82 3.31 12.57
CA ALA A 67 -3.20 4.61 11.99
C ALA A 67 -2.02 5.31 11.28
N GLN A 68 -0.82 5.22 11.87
CA GLN A 68 0.41 5.75 11.26
C GLN A 68 0.76 5.00 9.97
N ALA A 69 0.63 3.67 9.96
CA ALA A 69 0.90 2.84 8.79
C ALA A 69 -0.02 3.21 7.61
N ILE A 70 -1.33 3.36 7.85
CA ILE A 70 -2.29 3.83 6.83
C ILE A 70 -1.86 5.19 6.26
N THR A 71 -1.53 6.13 7.15
CA THR A 71 -1.12 7.48 6.75
C THR A 71 0.13 7.44 5.87
N THR A 72 1.08 6.58 6.21
CA THR A 72 2.34 6.40 5.46
C THR A 72 2.09 5.79 4.09
N VAL A 73 1.30 4.70 4.00
CA VAL A 73 0.94 4.06 2.72
C VAL A 73 0.24 5.05 1.79
N GLU A 74 -0.71 5.83 2.31
CA GLU A 74 -1.40 6.83 1.50
C GLU A 74 -0.49 7.96 1.01
N LYS A 75 0.51 8.36 1.81
CA LYS A 75 1.53 9.32 1.37
C LYS A 75 2.40 8.74 0.25
N ILE A 76 2.86 7.50 0.38
CA ILE A 76 3.66 6.80 -0.63
C ILE A 76 2.86 6.68 -1.93
N ARG A 77 1.62 6.16 -1.86
CA ARG A 77 0.72 5.99 -3.01
C ARG A 77 0.52 7.29 -3.77
N ARG A 78 0.19 8.38 -3.06
CA ARG A 78 -0.06 9.70 -3.68
C ARG A 78 1.20 10.31 -4.26
N HIS A 79 2.35 10.10 -3.62
CA HIS A 79 3.62 10.60 -4.13
C HIS A 79 4.00 9.87 -5.43
N ALA A 80 3.99 8.54 -5.43
CA ALA A 80 4.26 7.75 -6.64
C ALA A 80 3.30 8.10 -7.78
N GLY A 81 2.00 8.21 -7.51
CA GLY A 81 1.01 8.60 -8.52
C GLY A 81 1.13 10.04 -9.04
N ARG A 82 1.79 10.95 -8.30
CA ARG A 82 2.19 12.27 -8.83
C ARG A 82 3.41 12.14 -9.73
N THR A 83 4.46 11.49 -9.24
CA THR A 83 5.72 11.31 -9.99
C THR A 83 5.49 10.61 -11.33
N LEU A 84 4.66 9.56 -11.39
CA LEU A 84 4.31 8.88 -12.64
C LEU A 84 3.60 9.80 -13.64
N ARG A 85 2.72 10.69 -13.17
CA ARG A 85 2.06 11.68 -14.02
C ARG A 85 3.04 12.73 -14.54
N ASP A 86 3.99 13.15 -13.71
CA ASP A 86 5.02 14.12 -14.08
C ASP A 86 5.99 13.54 -15.12
N ILE A 87 6.35 12.26 -15.01
CA ILE A 87 7.14 11.53 -16.03
C ILE A 87 6.40 11.51 -17.36
N ALA A 88 5.12 11.10 -17.35
CA ALA A 88 4.31 11.03 -18.56
C ALA A 88 4.11 12.42 -19.22
N ALA A 89 3.91 13.47 -18.42
CA ALA A 89 3.78 14.83 -18.91
C ALA A 89 5.09 15.34 -19.53
N THR A 90 6.22 15.10 -18.87
CA THR A 90 7.56 15.47 -19.38
C THR A 90 7.87 14.79 -20.71
N ALA A 91 7.56 13.50 -20.83
CA ALA A 91 7.75 12.74 -22.06
C ALA A 91 6.86 13.24 -23.19
N SER A 92 5.58 13.50 -22.91
CA SER A 92 4.63 14.04 -23.89
C SER A 92 5.08 15.42 -24.40
N GLY A 93 5.52 16.31 -23.51
CA GLY A 93 6.06 17.62 -23.88
C GLY A 93 7.35 17.53 -24.69
N THR A 94 8.20 16.54 -24.39
CA THR A 94 9.43 16.30 -25.15
C THR A 94 9.14 15.78 -26.55
N ALA A 95 8.24 14.80 -26.69
CA ALA A 95 7.83 14.28 -28.00
C ALA A 95 7.16 15.35 -28.88
N ALA A 96 6.30 16.20 -28.29
CA ALA A 96 5.65 17.29 -29.00
C ALA A 96 6.67 18.30 -29.54
N ARG A 97 7.59 18.77 -28.68
CA ARG A 97 8.66 19.70 -29.08
C ARG A 97 9.53 19.13 -30.20
N LEU A 98 9.93 17.86 -30.10
CA LEU A 98 10.74 17.21 -31.13
C LEU A 98 10.01 17.13 -32.47
N THR A 99 8.70 16.90 -32.45
CA THR A 99 7.86 16.87 -33.67
C THR A 99 7.72 18.26 -34.29
N ASP A 100 7.61 19.31 -33.48
CA ASP A 100 7.47 20.70 -33.94
C ASP A 100 8.79 21.30 -34.45
N GLU A 101 9.93 20.93 -33.88
CA GLU A 101 11.21 21.59 -34.13
C GLU A 101 11.98 21.05 -35.35
N LEU A 102 11.75 19.82 -35.82
CA LEU A 102 12.66 19.17 -36.78
C LEU A 102 11.98 18.27 -37.83
N THR A 103 12.19 18.60 -39.11
CA THR A 103 12.05 17.65 -40.22
C THR A 103 13.26 16.72 -40.26
N GLY A 104 13.03 15.40 -40.13
CA GLY A 104 14.08 14.38 -40.29
C GLY A 104 14.51 13.62 -39.03
N LEU A 105 13.64 13.53 -38.02
CA LEU A 105 13.91 12.69 -36.85
C LEU A 105 14.10 11.20 -37.24
N PRO A 106 15.04 10.51 -36.57
CA PRO A 106 15.10 9.05 -36.63
C PRO A 106 13.75 8.43 -36.26
N SER A 107 13.32 7.42 -37.02
CA SER A 107 12.02 6.78 -36.83
C SER A 107 11.85 6.12 -35.45
N ASP A 108 12.95 5.87 -34.74
CA ASP A 108 13.03 5.21 -33.43
C ASP A 108 12.98 6.16 -32.23
N ILE A 109 12.94 7.48 -32.42
CA ILE A 109 12.99 8.42 -31.29
C ILE A 109 11.79 8.29 -30.33
N ASN A 110 10.60 8.04 -30.88
CA ASN A 110 9.40 7.81 -30.06
C ASN A 110 9.52 6.50 -29.26
N ASP A 111 10.14 5.47 -29.83
CA ASP A 111 10.39 4.21 -29.13
C ASP A 111 11.44 4.38 -28.02
N ALA A 112 12.48 5.19 -28.25
CA ALA A 112 13.45 5.54 -27.23
C ALA A 112 12.81 6.31 -26.06
N ILE A 113 11.95 7.30 -26.34
CA ILE A 113 11.19 8.03 -25.33
C ILE A 113 10.28 7.08 -24.55
N ASN A 114 9.51 6.24 -25.22
CA ASN A 114 8.62 5.26 -24.58
C ASN A 114 9.40 4.26 -23.71
N THR A 115 10.60 3.87 -24.13
CA THR A 115 11.46 2.96 -23.37
C THR A 115 12.01 3.63 -22.11
N ALA A 116 12.46 4.89 -22.21
CA ALA A 116 12.89 5.68 -21.06
C ALA A 116 11.74 5.89 -20.05
N VAL A 117 10.55 6.26 -20.53
CA VAL A 117 9.34 6.42 -19.70
C VAL A 117 9.00 5.13 -18.96
N ARG A 118 9.01 3.98 -19.65
CA ARG A 118 8.71 2.68 -19.04
C ARG A 118 9.73 2.34 -17.96
N HIS A 119 11.02 2.57 -18.23
CA HIS A 119 12.09 2.32 -17.26
C HIS A 119 11.93 3.20 -16.01
N GLU A 120 11.77 4.52 -16.16
CA GLU A 120 11.57 5.42 -15.02
C GLU A 120 10.31 5.10 -14.23
N SER A 121 9.21 4.78 -14.93
CA SER A 121 7.95 4.39 -14.30
C SER A 121 8.08 3.09 -13.51
N ALA A 122 8.85 2.12 -14.00
CA ALA A 122 9.15 0.89 -13.29
C ALA A 122 9.94 1.18 -12.00
N VAL A 123 11.02 1.97 -12.07
CA VAL A 123 11.83 2.34 -10.89
C VAL A 123 10.98 3.02 -9.80
N VAL A 124 10.10 3.96 -10.19
CA VAL A 124 9.19 4.62 -9.25
C VAL A 124 8.20 3.63 -8.63
N SER A 125 7.64 2.73 -9.46
CA SER A 125 6.69 1.73 -9.00
C SER A 125 7.32 0.72 -8.06
N ASP A 126 8.50 0.19 -8.39
CA ASP A 126 9.22 -0.78 -7.58
C ASP A 126 9.58 -0.20 -6.22
N ARG A 127 10.05 1.06 -6.19
CA ARG A 127 10.35 1.73 -4.93
C ARG A 127 9.10 1.95 -4.08
N ALA A 128 7.97 2.32 -4.68
CA ALA A 128 6.71 2.48 -3.97
C ALA A 128 6.19 1.15 -3.42
N VAL A 129 6.24 0.09 -4.22
CA VAL A 129 5.86 -1.28 -3.82
C VAL A 129 6.70 -1.75 -2.64
N GLN A 130 8.02 -1.59 -2.71
CA GLN A 130 8.92 -1.95 -1.61
C GLN A 130 8.53 -1.24 -0.31
N LEU A 131 8.37 0.09 -0.35
CA LEU A 131 7.99 0.88 0.82
C LEU A 131 6.63 0.50 1.40
N ILE A 132 5.67 0.14 0.55
CA ILE A 132 4.36 -0.33 1.00
C ILE A 132 4.47 -1.72 1.62
N ASN A 133 5.23 -2.63 1.02
CA ASN A 133 5.46 -3.96 1.55
C ASN A 133 6.19 -3.91 2.91
N ASP A 134 7.11 -2.96 3.10
CA ASP A 134 7.74 -2.70 4.40
C ASP A 134 6.69 -2.32 5.46
N GLN A 135 5.70 -1.48 5.10
CA GLN A 135 4.59 -1.14 6.00
C GLN A 135 3.63 -2.32 6.21
N THR A 136 3.37 -3.13 5.18
CA THR A 136 2.61 -4.37 5.33
C THR A 136 3.28 -5.30 6.33
N ARG A 137 4.61 -5.43 6.28
CA ARG A 137 5.35 -6.23 7.27
C ARG A 137 5.14 -5.70 8.68
N VAL A 138 5.33 -4.40 8.90
CA VAL A 138 5.11 -3.75 10.20
C VAL A 138 3.72 -4.05 10.74
N VAL A 139 2.69 -4.04 9.89
CA VAL A 139 1.31 -4.35 10.31
C VAL A 139 1.15 -5.82 10.70
N LEU A 140 1.63 -6.76 9.87
CA LEU A 140 1.56 -8.19 10.17
C LEU A 140 2.32 -8.55 11.47
N ASP A 141 3.40 -7.83 11.77
CA ASP A 141 4.18 -7.99 13.01
C ASP A 141 3.40 -7.61 14.29
N LEU A 142 2.27 -6.91 14.17
CA LEU A 142 1.46 -6.52 15.33
C LEU A 142 0.61 -7.68 15.87
N ASP A 143 0.50 -8.80 15.16
CA ASP A 143 -0.27 -9.97 15.57
C ASP A 143 0.54 -11.26 15.39
N ASP A 144 0.64 -12.05 16.45
CA ASP A 144 1.47 -13.28 16.49
C ASP A 144 1.10 -14.29 15.40
N VAL A 145 -0.18 -14.39 15.02
CA VAL A 145 -0.64 -15.32 13.98
C VAL A 145 -0.13 -14.88 12.62
N THR A 146 -0.23 -13.58 12.32
CA THR A 146 0.20 -13.04 11.05
C THR A 146 1.71 -12.76 10.97
N ALA A 147 2.38 -12.58 12.12
CA ALA A 147 3.81 -12.28 12.19
C ALA A 147 4.69 -13.40 11.63
N ALA A 148 4.23 -14.65 11.69
CA ALA A 148 4.90 -15.80 11.10
C ALA A 148 4.85 -15.82 9.55
N MET A 149 3.98 -15.02 8.92
CA MET A 149 3.84 -14.96 7.47
C MET A 149 4.79 -13.95 6.84
N ALA A 150 5.51 -14.36 5.81
CA ALA A 150 6.24 -13.44 4.93
C ALA A 150 5.26 -12.61 4.09
N VAL A 151 5.64 -11.37 3.76
CA VAL A 151 4.79 -10.47 2.94
C VAL A 151 4.48 -11.07 1.56
N ASP A 152 5.46 -11.70 0.91
CA ASP A 152 5.20 -12.33 -0.40
C ASP A 152 4.18 -13.46 -0.29
N HIS A 153 4.29 -14.29 0.75
CA HIS A 153 3.31 -15.35 1.01
C HIS A 153 1.92 -14.78 1.31
N TRP A 154 1.86 -13.67 2.06
CA TRP A 154 0.62 -12.93 2.31
C TRP A 154 -0.02 -12.42 1.01
N LEU A 155 0.76 -11.85 0.09
CA LEU A 155 0.23 -11.37 -1.18
C LEU A 155 -0.26 -12.52 -2.06
N VAL A 156 0.48 -13.63 -2.12
CA VAL A 156 0.07 -14.83 -2.86
C VAL A 156 -1.22 -15.43 -2.30
N SER A 157 -1.35 -15.56 -0.97
CA SER A 157 -2.56 -16.11 -0.35
C SER A 157 -3.81 -15.29 -0.65
N HIS A 158 -3.65 -14.03 -1.03
CA HIS A 158 -4.71 -13.10 -1.40
C HIS A 158 -4.80 -12.81 -2.90
N ARG A 159 -4.04 -13.53 -3.75
CA ARG A 159 -4.02 -13.36 -5.22
C ARG A 159 -3.62 -11.95 -5.66
N LEU A 160 -2.66 -11.37 -4.94
CA LEU A 160 -2.07 -10.06 -5.20
C LEU A 160 -0.62 -10.15 -5.67
N ASN A 161 -0.10 -11.37 -5.77
CA ASN A 161 1.16 -11.70 -6.42
C ASN A 161 0.98 -13.08 -7.07
N ASP A 162 1.39 -13.22 -8.33
CA ASP A 162 1.33 -14.47 -9.10
C ASP A 162 2.72 -15.13 -9.12
#